data_AF-A0A956ATK6-F1
#
_entry.id   AF-A0A956ATK6-F1
#
_cell.length_a   1.000
_cell.length_b   1.000
_cell.length_c   1.000
_cell.angle_alpha   90.00
_cell.angle_beta   90.00
_cell.angle_gamma   90.00
#
_symmetry.space_group_name_H-M   'P 1'
#
loop_
_entity.id
_entity.type
_entity.pdbx_description
1 polymer ?
#
loop_
_entity_poly.entity_id
_entity_poly.type
_entity_poly.pdbx_seq_one_letter_code
_entity_poly.pdbx_strand_id
1 'polypeptide(L)'
;MQMFEGPGEEALDGEQRALLTRAREAFRELEKLTKNVGLYGKTHQSVERFRARLHAAVTELIGQRRSIEFQIGPYDFTLYDQSVYQNPTPERNFVYRFYLDGIRHLIFHAGVTQDELDRFVDVLLTDWDDPALFEDDSVTLLWQQDFAHIQYVLIDNFDEDAREDDAHVYTVAGVVEMVRSAPELAPPTAPPAPRPAPTRRPPRG
;
A
#
# COMPACT_ATOMS: atom_id res chain seq x y z
N MET A 1 -1.13 -11.42 24.99
CA MET A 1 -0.74 -10.59 23.83
C MET A 1 -0.95 -9.15 24.28
N GLN A 2 0.12 -8.47 24.70
CA GLN A 2 0.00 -7.07 25.14
C GLN A 2 -0.12 -6.24 23.86
N MET A 3 -1.28 -5.62 23.64
CA MET A 3 -1.44 -4.59 22.63
C MET A 3 -0.54 -3.45 23.07
N PHE A 4 0.50 -3.13 22.29
CA PHE A 4 1.21 -1.88 22.42
C PHE A 4 0.21 -0.79 22.09
N GLU A 5 -0.47 -0.26 23.11
CA GLU A 5 -1.20 0.99 22.99
C GLU A 5 -0.13 2.07 22.82
N GLY A 6 0.05 2.54 21.59
CA GLY A 6 0.80 3.77 21.32
C GLY A 6 0.28 4.91 22.19
N PRO A 7 1.03 6.03 22.33
CA PRO A 7 0.59 7.14 23.17
C PRO A 7 -0.85 7.51 22.79
N GLY A 8 -1.76 7.47 23.78
CA GLY A 8 -3.19 7.67 23.52
C GLY A 8 -3.44 8.97 22.76
N GLU A 9 -4.53 9.04 21.97
CA GLU A 9 -4.90 10.21 21.15
C GLU A 9 -4.87 11.55 21.93
N GLU A 10 -4.94 11.48 23.25
CA GLU A 10 -4.82 12.59 24.20
C GLU A 10 -3.46 13.32 24.14
N ALA A 11 -2.37 12.65 23.75
CA ALA A 11 -1.04 13.23 23.59
C ALA A 11 -0.85 13.98 22.27
N LEU A 12 -1.77 13.81 21.32
CA LEU A 12 -1.69 14.45 20.01
C LEU A 12 -2.17 15.91 20.06
N ASP A 13 -1.47 16.78 19.33
CA ASP A 13 -1.87 18.16 19.17
C ASP A 13 -3.13 18.32 18.30
N GLY A 14 -3.68 19.54 18.26
CA GLY A 14 -4.91 19.82 17.52
C GLY A 14 -4.78 19.60 16.01
N GLU A 15 -3.58 19.74 15.45
CA GLU A 15 -3.31 19.53 14.04
C GLU A 15 -3.24 18.03 13.70
N GLN A 16 -2.57 17.23 14.53
CA GLN A 16 -2.51 15.78 14.43
C GLN A 16 -3.90 15.14 14.53
N ARG A 17 -4.75 15.60 15.46
CA ARG A 17 -6.14 15.13 15.58
C ARG A 17 -6.99 15.48 14.35
N ALA A 18 -6.80 16.67 13.79
CA ALA A 18 -7.46 17.06 12.54
C ALA A 18 -7.00 16.17 11.37
N LEU A 19 -5.72 15.84 11.29
CA LEU A 19 -5.18 14.92 10.28
C LEU A 19 -5.73 13.51 10.43
N LEU A 20 -5.81 12.98 11.65
CA LEU A 20 -6.43 11.68 11.90
C LEU A 20 -7.88 11.62 11.44
N THR A 21 -8.63 12.70 11.69
CA THR A 21 -10.02 12.81 11.25
C THR A 21 -10.12 12.77 9.72
N ARG A 22 -9.29 13.55 9.03
CA ARG A 22 -9.23 13.54 7.55
C ARG A 22 -8.75 12.20 7.00
N ALA A 23 -7.80 11.55 7.66
CA ALA A 23 -7.28 10.25 7.25
C ALA A 23 -8.36 9.17 7.33
N ARG A 24 -9.08 9.11 8.46
CA ARG A 24 -10.25 8.24 8.64
C ARG A 24 -11.32 8.49 7.58
N GLU A 25 -11.55 9.75 7.21
CA GLU A 25 -12.47 10.10 6.13
C GLU A 25 -11.98 9.61 4.75
N ALA A 26 -10.71 9.82 4.41
CA ALA A 26 -10.12 9.35 3.16
C ALA A 26 -10.20 7.82 3.02
N PHE A 27 -9.84 7.08 4.07
CA PHE A 27 -9.96 5.61 4.08
C PHE A 27 -11.43 5.15 4.03
N ARG A 28 -12.37 5.90 4.61
CA ARG A 28 -13.79 5.60 4.50
C ARG A 28 -14.32 5.80 3.08
N GLU A 29 -13.88 6.83 2.37
CA GLU A 29 -14.22 7.02 0.96
C GLU A 29 -13.55 5.94 0.08
N LEU A 30 -12.34 5.50 0.43
CA LEU A 30 -11.66 4.38 -0.23
C LEU A 30 -12.47 3.09 -0.10
N GLU A 31 -12.95 2.75 1.09
CA GLU A 31 -13.82 1.58 1.28
C GLU A 31 -15.12 1.67 0.50
N LYS A 32 -15.74 2.85 0.46
CA LYS A 32 -16.98 3.04 -0.31
C LYS A 32 -16.70 2.81 -1.78
N LEU A 33 -15.60 3.34 -2.29
CA LEU A 33 -15.21 3.17 -3.68
C LEU A 33 -14.96 1.68 -3.99
N THR A 34 -14.14 0.98 -3.20
CA THR A 34 -13.83 -0.44 -3.43
C THR A 34 -15.11 -1.30 -3.41
N LYS A 35 -16.00 -1.08 -2.43
CA LYS A 35 -17.31 -1.76 -2.36
C LYS A 35 -18.19 -1.46 -3.58
N ASN A 36 -18.27 -0.20 -4.02
CA ASN A 36 -19.10 0.18 -5.16
C ASN A 36 -18.55 -0.32 -6.50
N VAL A 37 -17.22 -0.33 -6.67
CA VAL A 37 -16.57 -0.92 -7.85
C VAL A 37 -16.86 -2.42 -7.91
N GLY A 38 -16.77 -3.13 -6.78
CA GLY A 38 -17.10 -4.55 -6.70
C GLY A 38 -18.58 -4.86 -7.00
N LEU A 39 -19.50 -3.96 -6.63
CA LEU A 39 -20.95 -4.15 -6.84
C LEU A 39 -21.44 -3.77 -8.25
N TYR A 40 -20.95 -2.67 -8.81
CA TYR A 40 -21.48 -2.07 -10.04
C TYR A 40 -20.53 -2.16 -11.24
N GLY A 41 -19.29 -2.61 -11.02
CA GLY A 41 -18.24 -2.63 -12.04
C GLY A 41 -17.56 -1.26 -12.22
N LYS A 42 -16.35 -1.29 -12.78
CA LYS A 42 -15.42 -0.13 -12.83
C LYS A 42 -15.91 1.08 -13.63
N THR A 43 -16.86 0.89 -14.56
CA THR A 43 -17.29 1.89 -15.55
C THR A 43 -18.66 2.52 -15.26
N HIS A 44 -19.27 2.22 -14.10
CA HIS A 44 -20.59 2.75 -13.78
C HIS A 44 -20.52 4.23 -13.35
N GLN A 45 -21.43 5.08 -13.82
CA GLN A 45 -21.43 6.54 -13.52
C GLN A 45 -21.44 6.86 -12.01
N SER A 46 -22.03 5.98 -11.19
CA SER A 46 -22.00 6.10 -9.73
C SER A 46 -20.58 6.01 -9.17
N VAL A 47 -19.70 5.20 -9.76
CA VAL A 47 -18.30 5.00 -9.34
C VAL A 47 -17.50 6.27 -9.54
N GLU A 48 -17.70 6.99 -10.64
CA GLU A 48 -17.03 8.27 -10.92
C GLU A 48 -17.20 9.29 -9.79
N ARG A 49 -18.39 9.34 -9.17
CA ARG A 49 -18.63 10.22 -8.02
C ARG A 49 -17.85 9.79 -6.79
N PHE A 50 -17.63 8.49 -6.59
CA PHE A 50 -16.82 7.98 -5.49
C PHE A 50 -15.31 8.19 -5.76
N ARG A 51 -14.86 8.05 -7.01
CA ARG A 51 -13.47 8.37 -7.42
C ARG A 51 -13.14 9.83 -7.11
N ALA A 52 -14.00 10.76 -7.52
CA ALA A 52 -13.84 12.19 -7.24
C ALA A 52 -13.85 12.50 -5.73
N ARG A 53 -14.69 11.81 -4.94
CA ARG A 53 -14.73 11.98 -3.48
C ARG A 53 -13.46 11.47 -2.80
N LEU A 54 -12.96 10.31 -3.21
CA LEU A 54 -11.69 9.79 -2.71
C LEU A 54 -10.55 10.76 -3.04
N HIS A 55 -10.47 11.23 -4.28
CA HIS A 55 -9.44 12.18 -4.70
C HIS A 55 -9.49 13.47 -3.89
N ALA A 56 -10.68 14.03 -3.68
CA ALA A 56 -10.86 15.21 -2.85
C ALA A 56 -10.44 14.97 -1.40
N ALA A 57 -10.82 13.85 -0.79
CA ALA A 57 -10.48 13.51 0.58
C ALA A 57 -8.97 13.30 0.79
N VAL A 58 -8.30 12.60 -0.14
CA VAL A 58 -6.84 12.42 -0.11
C VAL A 58 -6.12 13.75 -0.31
N THR A 59 -6.58 14.59 -1.24
CA THR A 59 -6.01 15.92 -1.49
C THR A 59 -6.17 16.82 -0.26
N GLU A 60 -7.32 16.79 0.40
CA GLU A 60 -7.55 17.56 1.63
C GLU A 60 -6.69 17.06 2.79
N LEU A 61 -6.56 15.74 2.94
CA LEU A 61 -5.70 15.12 3.94
C LEU A 61 -4.25 15.60 3.81
N ILE A 62 -3.69 15.58 2.60
CA ILE A 62 -2.33 16.06 2.34
C ILE A 62 -2.28 17.58 2.55
N GLY A 63 -3.28 18.31 2.05
CA GLY A 63 -3.40 19.75 2.20
C GLY A 63 -2.16 20.48 1.67
N GLN A 64 -1.53 21.30 2.51
CA GLN A 64 -0.30 22.02 2.19
C GLN A 64 1.00 21.24 2.49
N ARG A 65 0.88 19.98 2.95
CA ARG A 65 2.05 19.15 3.26
C ARG A 65 2.68 18.63 1.97
N ARG A 66 3.92 18.16 2.08
CA ARG A 66 4.59 17.47 0.98
C ARG A 66 4.06 16.05 0.79
N SER A 67 3.77 15.36 1.89
CA SER A 67 3.27 14.00 1.87
C SER A 67 2.56 13.65 3.18
N ILE A 68 1.83 12.54 3.17
CA ILE A 68 1.30 11.84 4.34
C ILE A 68 1.75 10.38 4.26
N GLU A 69 2.19 9.85 5.38
CA GLU A 69 2.70 8.49 5.50
C GLU A 69 1.83 7.68 6.44
N PHE A 70 1.47 6.48 6.01
CA PHE A 70 0.71 5.52 6.78
C PHE A 70 1.55 4.28 7.03
N GLN A 71 1.58 3.83 8.27
CA GLN A 71 2.16 2.54 8.62
C GLN A 71 1.12 1.44 8.44
N ILE A 72 1.56 0.30 7.93
CA ILE A 72 0.76 -0.87 7.63
C ILE A 72 1.03 -1.94 8.68
N GLY A 73 0.03 -2.20 9.51
CA GLY A 73 -0.01 -3.36 10.40
C GLY A 73 -0.66 -4.57 9.73
N PRO A 74 -0.70 -5.72 10.42
CA PRO A 74 -1.38 -6.91 9.91
C PRO A 74 -2.87 -6.70 9.62
N TYR A 75 -3.52 -5.80 10.37
CA TYR A 75 -4.98 -5.62 10.35
C TYR A 75 -5.43 -4.16 10.21
N ASP A 76 -4.49 -3.22 10.23
CA ASP A 76 -4.78 -1.79 10.27
C ASP A 76 -3.79 -0.96 9.45
N PHE A 77 -4.22 0.25 9.10
CA PHE A 77 -3.32 1.35 8.81
C PHE A 77 -3.32 2.30 9.99
N THR A 78 -2.14 2.75 10.37
CA THR A 78 -1.95 3.72 11.45
C THR A 78 -1.30 5.00 10.92
N LEU A 79 -1.66 6.10 11.56
CA LEU A 79 -1.03 7.40 11.43
C LEU A 79 -0.81 7.92 12.85
N TYR A 80 0.39 8.40 13.19
CA TYR A 80 0.72 8.80 14.57
C TYR A 80 0.36 7.73 15.63
N ASP A 81 0.61 6.46 15.33
CA ASP A 81 0.26 5.29 16.17
C ASP A 81 -1.25 5.11 16.43
N GLN A 82 -2.11 5.85 15.71
CA GLN A 82 -3.55 5.73 15.82
C GLN A 82 -4.12 5.06 14.58
N SER A 83 -5.00 4.09 14.77
CA SER A 83 -5.68 3.41 13.67
C SER A 83 -6.58 4.38 12.91
N VAL A 84 -6.30 4.53 11.62
CA VAL A 84 -7.13 5.28 10.66
C VAL A 84 -8.02 4.35 9.84
N TYR A 85 -7.61 3.09 9.75
CA TYR A 85 -8.33 2.02 9.09
C TYR A 85 -8.08 0.73 9.84
N GLN A 86 -9.13 -0.02 10.12
CA GLN A 86 -9.02 -1.35 10.71
C GLN A 86 -9.99 -2.28 10.01
N ASN A 87 -9.53 -3.47 9.66
CA ASN A 87 -10.42 -4.52 9.18
C ASN A 87 -10.23 -5.80 10.03
N PRO A 88 -11.27 -6.21 10.80
CA PRO A 88 -11.19 -7.41 11.62
C PRO A 88 -11.25 -8.72 10.81
N THR A 89 -11.50 -8.66 9.50
CA THR A 89 -11.55 -9.83 8.61
C THR A 89 -10.43 -9.74 7.55
N PRO A 90 -9.20 -10.14 7.88
CA PRO A 90 -8.01 -10.00 7.03
C PRO A 90 -8.02 -10.85 5.77
N GLU A 91 -8.73 -11.98 5.79
CA GLU A 91 -8.71 -13.05 4.77
C GLU A 91 -9.15 -12.59 3.37
N ARG A 92 -9.71 -11.38 3.24
CA ARG A 92 -10.22 -10.82 1.98
C ARG A 92 -9.76 -9.39 1.71
N ASN A 93 -8.73 -8.89 2.40
CA ASN A 93 -8.39 -7.47 2.34
C ASN A 93 -6.94 -7.17 1.95
N PHE A 94 -6.77 -6.05 1.25
CA PHE A 94 -5.48 -5.58 0.75
C PHE A 94 -4.48 -5.26 1.86
N VAL A 95 -4.94 -4.88 3.07
CA VAL A 95 -4.04 -4.54 4.21
C VAL A 95 -3.20 -5.73 4.63
N TYR A 96 -3.84 -6.88 4.83
CA TYR A 96 -3.15 -8.09 5.24
C TYR A 96 -2.24 -8.60 4.12
N ARG A 97 -2.66 -8.46 2.86
CA ARG A 97 -1.83 -8.82 1.72
C ARG A 97 -0.57 -7.94 1.62
N PHE A 98 -0.72 -6.63 1.73
CA PHE A 98 0.42 -5.69 1.76
C PHE A 98 1.38 -6.03 2.90
N TYR A 99 0.86 -6.35 4.08
CA TYR A 99 1.68 -6.75 5.20
C TYR A 99 2.43 -8.08 4.94
N LEU A 100 1.76 -9.10 4.39
CA LEU A 100 2.39 -10.38 4.04
C LEU A 100 3.47 -10.22 2.97
N ASP A 101 3.25 -9.36 2.00
CA ASP A 101 4.20 -9.09 0.91
C ASP A 101 5.33 -8.11 1.32
N GLY A 102 5.40 -7.76 2.61
CA GLY A 102 6.52 -6.99 3.18
C GLY A 102 6.35 -5.47 3.12
N ILE A 103 5.23 -4.95 2.64
CA ILE A 103 4.95 -3.51 2.64
C ILE A 103 4.63 -3.07 4.07
N ARG A 104 5.34 -2.05 4.55
CA ARG A 104 5.15 -1.48 5.91
C ARG A 104 4.75 -0.03 5.92
N HIS A 105 5.07 0.72 4.87
CA HIS A 105 4.64 2.11 4.77
C HIS A 105 4.02 2.38 3.41
N LEU A 106 3.00 3.23 3.40
CA LEU A 106 2.37 3.76 2.20
C LEU A 106 2.34 5.29 2.32
N ILE A 107 2.92 5.96 1.34
CA ILE A 107 3.15 7.40 1.35
C ILE A 107 2.44 8.04 0.16
N PHE A 108 1.57 8.99 0.42
CA PHE A 108 0.93 9.80 -0.61
C PHE A 108 1.55 11.19 -0.63
N HIS A 109 2.04 11.62 -1.79
CA HIS A 109 2.64 12.92 -2.01
C HIS A 109 1.62 13.93 -2.55
N ALA A 110 1.87 15.20 -2.26
CA ALA A 110 1.11 16.30 -2.84
C ALA A 110 1.18 16.24 -4.37
N GLY A 111 0.03 16.45 -5.02
CA GLY A 111 -0.09 16.33 -6.47
C GLY A 111 -0.62 14.98 -6.95
N VAL A 112 -0.95 14.05 -6.05
CA VAL A 112 -1.60 12.78 -6.41
C VAL A 112 -2.81 13.02 -7.31
N THR A 113 -2.81 12.34 -8.45
CA THR A 113 -3.85 12.50 -9.46
C THR A 113 -5.01 11.53 -9.22
N GLN A 114 -6.18 11.81 -9.81
CA GLN A 114 -7.29 10.87 -9.77
C GLN A 114 -6.90 9.53 -10.44
N ASP A 115 -6.20 9.60 -11.58
CA ASP A 115 -5.75 8.41 -12.33
C ASP A 115 -4.81 7.52 -11.49
N GLU A 116 -3.93 8.12 -10.68
CA GLU A 116 -3.08 7.36 -9.75
C GLU A 116 -3.90 6.67 -8.66
N LEU A 117 -4.87 7.36 -8.07
CA LEU A 117 -5.74 6.74 -7.06
C LEU A 117 -6.62 5.64 -7.67
N ASP A 118 -7.07 5.82 -8.91
CA ASP A 118 -7.87 4.82 -9.62
C ASP A 118 -7.04 3.55 -9.89
N ARG A 119 -5.80 3.70 -10.35
CA ARG A 119 -4.85 2.59 -10.53
C ARG A 119 -4.49 1.93 -9.20
N PHE A 120 -4.33 2.72 -8.12
CA PHE A 120 -4.10 2.18 -6.79
C PHE A 120 -5.29 1.34 -6.30
N VAL A 121 -6.52 1.85 -6.46
CA VAL A 121 -7.77 1.12 -6.15
C VAL A 121 -7.89 -0.17 -6.96
N ASP A 122 -7.47 -0.16 -8.22
CA ASP A 122 -7.44 -1.37 -9.04
C ASP A 122 -6.52 -2.44 -8.46
N VAL A 123 -5.35 -2.06 -7.93
CA VAL A 123 -4.46 -2.98 -7.20
C VAL A 123 -5.14 -3.52 -5.94
N LEU A 124 -5.88 -2.69 -5.20
CA LEU A 124 -6.59 -3.14 -3.98
C LEU A 124 -7.72 -4.14 -4.28
N LEU A 125 -8.31 -4.04 -5.46
CA LEU A 125 -9.43 -4.87 -5.92
C LEU A 125 -8.98 -6.11 -6.70
N THR A 126 -7.67 -6.35 -6.81
CA THR A 126 -7.11 -7.56 -7.39
C THR A 126 -7.72 -8.79 -6.72
N ASP A 127 -8.21 -9.73 -7.53
CA ASP A 127 -8.69 -11.01 -7.04
C ASP A 127 -7.50 -11.92 -6.73
N TRP A 128 -7.09 -11.95 -5.47
CA TRP A 128 -5.96 -12.76 -5.00
C TRP A 128 -6.24 -14.26 -4.99
N ASP A 129 -7.52 -14.66 -5.14
CA ASP A 129 -7.91 -16.06 -5.29
C ASP A 129 -7.86 -16.51 -6.77
N ASP A 130 -7.62 -15.59 -7.72
CA ASP A 130 -7.48 -15.92 -9.14
C ASP A 130 -6.14 -16.66 -9.39
N PRO A 131 -6.18 -17.93 -9.86
CA PRO A 131 -4.98 -18.69 -10.17
C PRO A 131 -4.07 -18.05 -11.23
N ALA A 132 -4.60 -17.15 -12.08
CA ALA A 132 -3.82 -16.43 -13.09
C ALA A 132 -2.99 -15.29 -12.49
N LEU A 133 -3.36 -14.78 -11.32
CA LEU A 133 -2.65 -13.72 -10.58
C LEU A 133 -1.82 -14.31 -9.42
N PHE A 134 -1.77 -15.64 -9.31
CA PHE A 134 -1.12 -16.37 -8.23
C PHE A 134 0.40 -16.15 -8.16
N GLU A 135 1.02 -15.68 -9.26
CA GLU A 135 2.47 -15.44 -9.35
C GLU A 135 2.88 -13.98 -9.06
N ASP A 136 1.95 -13.02 -9.15
CA ASP A 136 2.25 -11.60 -8.91
C ASP A 136 1.89 -11.22 -7.47
N ASP A 137 2.87 -10.77 -6.69
CA ASP A 137 2.63 -10.18 -5.37
C ASP A 137 2.16 -8.72 -5.48
N SER A 138 1.64 -8.17 -4.38
CA SER A 138 1.17 -6.77 -4.36
C SER A 138 2.28 -5.77 -4.63
N VAL A 139 3.52 -6.11 -4.29
CA VAL A 139 4.71 -5.30 -4.61
C VAL A 139 4.88 -5.18 -6.12
N THR A 140 4.77 -6.29 -6.84
CA THR A 140 4.87 -6.35 -8.30
C THR A 140 3.76 -5.54 -8.96
N LEU A 141 2.51 -5.69 -8.49
CA LEU A 141 1.39 -4.93 -9.04
C LEU A 141 1.52 -3.42 -8.80
N LEU A 142 1.96 -3.01 -7.60
CA LEU A 142 2.22 -1.61 -7.28
C LEU A 142 3.37 -1.05 -8.11
N TRP A 143 4.43 -1.83 -8.32
CA TRP A 143 5.58 -1.44 -9.13
C TRP A 143 5.18 -1.20 -10.59
N GLN A 144 4.37 -2.09 -11.18
CA GLN A 144 3.89 -1.97 -12.56
C GLN A 144 3.06 -0.70 -12.81
N GLN A 145 2.45 -0.11 -11.78
CA GLN A 145 1.67 1.11 -11.96
C GLN A 145 2.52 2.37 -12.19
N ASP A 146 3.82 2.35 -11.83
CA ASP A 146 4.73 3.50 -11.99
C ASP A 146 4.11 4.81 -11.47
N PHE A 147 3.79 4.83 -10.17
CA PHE A 147 3.19 5.99 -9.52
C PHE A 147 4.22 7.13 -9.35
N ALA A 148 3.80 8.35 -9.68
CA ALA A 148 4.60 9.55 -9.45
C ALA A 148 4.46 10.07 -8.00
N HIS A 149 3.27 9.92 -7.41
CA HIS A 149 2.93 10.50 -6.11
C HIS A 149 2.51 9.48 -5.06
N ILE A 150 2.58 8.18 -5.35
CA ILE A 150 2.33 7.11 -4.38
C ILE A 150 3.61 6.32 -4.23
N GLN A 151 4.11 6.20 -3.00
CA GLN A 151 5.31 5.46 -2.66
C GLN A 151 5.00 4.44 -1.57
N TYR A 152 5.80 3.39 -1.50
CA TYR A 152 5.66 2.36 -0.50
C TYR A 152 7.05 1.90 -0.04
N VAL A 153 7.13 1.50 1.23
CA VAL A 153 8.37 1.00 1.84
C VAL A 153 8.21 -0.47 2.15
N LEU A 154 9.16 -1.27 1.69
CA LEU A 154 9.28 -2.69 1.99
C LEU A 154 10.24 -2.87 3.16
N ILE A 155 9.95 -3.83 4.04
CA ILE A 155 11.00 -4.35 4.92
C ILE A 155 11.86 -5.31 4.12
N ASP A 156 13.16 -5.10 4.14
CA ASP A 156 14.09 -6.07 3.58
C ASP A 156 14.20 -7.21 4.59
N ASN A 157 13.72 -8.40 4.23
CA ASN A 157 13.86 -9.59 5.07
C ASN A 157 15.27 -10.22 4.96
N PHE A 158 16.26 -9.45 4.53
CA PHE A 158 17.64 -9.93 4.31
C PHE A 158 18.56 -9.88 5.52
N ASP A 159 18.05 -9.63 6.70
CA ASP A 159 18.85 -9.74 7.91
C ASP A 159 18.09 -10.49 9.02
N GLU A 160 18.43 -11.75 9.19
CA GLU A 160 18.22 -12.47 10.46
C GLU A 160 19.06 -11.85 11.61
N ASP A 161 19.85 -10.80 11.37
CA ASP A 161 20.77 -10.18 12.36
C ASP A 161 20.83 -8.63 12.36
N ALA A 162 19.93 -7.89 11.70
CA ALA A 162 19.97 -6.43 11.68
C ALA A 162 19.04 -5.83 12.75
N ARG A 163 19.63 -4.92 13.51
CA ARG A 163 19.01 -4.16 14.59
C ARG A 163 17.99 -3.18 14.00
N GLU A 164 16.99 -2.80 14.79
CA GLU A 164 15.80 -1.99 14.44
C GLU A 164 16.04 -0.58 13.82
N ASP A 165 17.26 -0.24 13.39
CA ASP A 165 17.60 1.11 12.91
C ASP A 165 17.80 1.22 11.37
N ASP A 166 17.68 0.14 10.59
CA ASP A 166 17.98 0.14 9.12
C ASP A 166 16.73 0.03 8.21
N ALA A 167 15.73 0.90 8.41
CA ALA A 167 14.63 1.02 7.45
C ALA A 167 15.10 1.66 6.13
N HIS A 168 15.19 0.87 5.05
CA HIS A 168 15.57 1.36 3.72
C HIS A 168 14.37 1.99 3.00
N VAL A 169 14.40 3.32 2.82
CA VAL A 169 13.39 4.04 2.04
C VAL A 169 13.70 3.90 0.54
N TYR A 170 12.97 3.03 -0.15
CA TYR A 170 13.03 2.95 -1.62
C TYR A 170 12.30 4.14 -2.23
N THR A 171 13.05 5.15 -2.71
CA THR A 171 12.51 6.20 -3.57
C THR A 171 12.90 5.92 -5.02
N VAL A 172 12.02 6.22 -5.98
CA VAL A 172 12.35 6.14 -7.42
C VAL A 172 13.59 6.99 -7.73
N ALA A 173 13.74 8.14 -7.06
CA ALA A 173 14.94 8.98 -7.17
C ALA A 173 16.21 8.31 -6.60
N GLY A 174 16.10 7.62 -5.47
CA GLY A 174 17.21 6.91 -4.83
C GLY A 174 17.65 5.66 -5.61
N VAL A 175 16.71 4.92 -6.20
CA VAL A 175 17.00 3.81 -7.11
C VAL A 175 17.66 4.33 -8.39
N VAL A 176 17.21 5.48 -8.92
CA VAL A 176 17.80 6.12 -10.11
C VAL A 176 19.20 6.68 -9.83
N GLU A 177 19.47 7.28 -8.65
CA GLU A 177 20.82 7.73 -8.28
C GLU A 177 21.79 6.57 -8.03
N MET A 178 21.31 5.47 -7.46
CA MET A 178 22.11 4.25 -7.25
C MET A 178 22.47 3.59 -8.60
N VAL A 179 21.53 3.57 -9.55
CA VAL A 179 21.76 3.10 -10.93
C VAL A 179 22.68 4.03 -11.72
N ARG A 180 22.64 5.35 -11.47
CA ARG A 180 23.49 6.34 -12.16
C ARG A 180 24.93 6.40 -11.62
N SER A 181 25.15 6.02 -10.37
CA SER A 181 26.47 6.07 -9.72
C SER A 181 27.22 4.73 -9.77
N ALA A 182 26.57 3.66 -10.23
CA ALA A 182 27.22 2.39 -10.50
C ALA A 182 28.03 2.45 -11.81
N PRO A 183 29.30 2.00 -11.84
CA PRO A 183 30.00 1.82 -13.10
C PRO A 183 29.21 0.79 -13.93
N GLU A 184 28.94 1.13 -15.19
CA GLU A 184 28.11 0.42 -16.16
C GLU A 184 28.15 -1.11 -16.00
N LEU A 185 27.28 -1.60 -15.11
CA LEU A 185 26.91 -2.98 -14.96
C LEU A 185 25.44 -3.01 -15.37
N ALA A 186 25.13 -3.98 -16.22
CA ALA A 186 23.84 -4.21 -16.85
C ALA A 186 22.64 -3.87 -15.95
N PRO A 187 21.52 -3.39 -16.54
CA PRO A 187 20.32 -2.98 -15.80
C PRO A 187 19.97 -4.01 -14.71
N PRO A 188 19.55 -3.57 -13.51
CA PRO A 188 19.28 -4.47 -12.40
C PRO A 188 18.29 -5.53 -12.89
N THR A 189 18.77 -6.78 -12.94
CA THR A 189 17.93 -7.93 -13.23
C THR A 189 16.82 -7.96 -12.19
N ALA A 190 15.59 -8.07 -12.66
CA ALA A 190 14.39 -8.25 -11.83
C ALA A 190 14.67 -9.18 -10.63
N PRO A 191 14.04 -8.93 -9.46
CA PRO A 191 14.14 -9.86 -8.33
C PRO A 191 13.84 -11.29 -8.82
N PRO A 192 14.61 -12.29 -8.37
CA PRO A 192 14.51 -13.64 -8.90
C PRO A 192 13.08 -14.17 -8.72
N ALA A 193 12.45 -14.58 -9.82
CA ALA A 193 11.12 -15.17 -9.82
C ALA A 193 11.04 -16.31 -8.79
N PRO A 194 9.91 -16.45 -8.07
CA PRO A 194 9.73 -17.53 -7.11
C PRO A 194 9.94 -18.89 -7.79
N ARG A 195 10.63 -19.80 -7.09
CA ARG A 195 10.96 -21.13 -7.62
C ARG A 195 9.67 -21.86 -8.03
N PRO A 196 9.65 -22.57 -9.19
CA PRO A 196 8.47 -23.27 -9.64
C PRO A 196 8.02 -24.29 -8.59
N ALA A 197 6.71 -24.27 -8.28
CA ALA A 197 6.10 -25.21 -7.34
C ALA A 197 6.40 -26.66 -7.76
N PRO A 198 6.70 -27.57 -6.82
CA PRO A 198 6.97 -28.97 -7.16
C PRO A 198 5.72 -29.60 -7.80
N THR A 199 5.82 -29.97 -9.07
CA THR A 199 4.75 -30.65 -9.80
C THR A 199 4.37 -31.94 -9.07
N ARG A 200 3.16 -31.98 -8.49
CA ARG A 200 2.56 -33.22 -7.96
C ARG A 200 2.35 -34.19 -9.12
N ARG A 201 3.13 -35.28 -9.13
CA ARG A 201 2.98 -36.37 -10.10
C ARG A 201 1.62 -37.05 -9.89
N PRO A 202 0.82 -37.30 -10.94
CA PRO A 202 -0.43 -38.04 -10.79
C PRO A 202 -0.16 -39.48 -10.35
N PRO A 203 -1.07 -40.12 -9.59
CA PRO A 203 -0.93 -41.51 -9.20
C PRO A 203 -0.91 -42.41 -10.44
N ARG A 204 0.08 -43.29 -10.53
CA ARG A 204 0.05 -44.40 -11.49
C ARG A 204 -1.03 -45.38 -11.03
N GLY A 205 -1.89 -45.77 -11.97
CA GLY A 205 -2.93 -46.78 -11.76
C GLY A 205 -2.39 -48.15 -11.41
#